data_AF-A0A0L6WWV9-F1
#
_entry.id   AF-A0A0L6WWV9-F1
#
_cell.length_a   1.000
_cell.length_b   1.000
_cell.length_c   1.000
_cell.angle_alpha   90.00
_cell.angle_beta   90.00
_cell.angle_gamma   90.00
#
_symmetry.space_group_name_H-M   'P 1'
#
loop_
_entity.id
_entity.type
_entity.pdbx_description
1 polymer ?
#
loop_
_entity_poly.entity_id
_entity_poly.type
_entity_poly.pdbx_seq_one_letter_code
_entity_poly.pdbx_strand_id
1 'polypeptide(L)'
;RALTLISRRIVTNRWKRMDVESTDVVGISIKIEEKTVRIFNIYNDREHSRSTRALDFYLRSAEEWRQKGRNRADVWVRHFNQHHPM
;
A
#
# COMPACT_ATOMS: atom_id res chain seq x y z
N ARG A 1 -1.84 -3.40 13.39
CA ARG A 1 -0.79 -2.35 13.50
C ARG A 1 0.38 -2.81 12.63
N ALA A 2 1.05 -1.91 11.90
CA ALA A 2 2.16 -2.26 11.02
C ALA A 2 3.33 -1.29 11.18
N LEU A 3 4.56 -1.79 11.02
CA LEU A 3 5.77 -0.98 10.95
C LEU A 3 6.33 -1.07 9.52
N THR A 4 6.52 0.08 8.88
CA THR A 4 7.16 0.17 7.57
C THR A 4 8.44 0.98 7.72
N LEU A 5 9.59 0.35 7.49
CA LEU A 5 10.88 1.03 7.51
C LEU A 5 11.19 1.58 6.11
N ILE A 6 11.47 2.87 6.03
CA ILE A 6 11.78 3.57 4.78
C ILE A 6 13.21 4.09 4.88
N SER A 7 13.97 3.94 3.80
CA SER A 7 15.33 4.47 3.72
C SER A 7 15.35 5.97 3.97
N ARG A 8 16.28 6.45 4.80
CA ARG A 8 16.50 7.90 5.04
C ARG A 8 16.90 8.66 3.78
N ARG A 9 17.32 7.97 2.72
CA ARG A 9 17.62 8.56 1.41
C ARG A 9 16.35 9.02 0.69
N ILE A 10 15.18 8.54 1.13
CA ILE A 10 13.89 9.00 0.64
C ILE A 10 13.46 10.16 1.53
N VAL A 11 13.15 11.30 0.92
CA VAL A 11 12.63 12.47 1.63
C VAL A 11 11.21 12.13 2.13
N THR A 12 11.10 11.66 3.37
CA THR A 12 9.84 11.23 3.99
C THR A 12 9.09 12.38 4.67
N ASN A 13 9.48 13.63 4.48
CA ASN A 13 8.79 14.77 5.10
C ASN A 13 7.40 15.04 4.50
N ARG A 14 7.02 14.35 3.42
CA ARG A 14 5.73 14.47 2.73
C ARG A 14 5.12 13.10 2.51
N TRP A 15 4.74 12.44 3.61
CA TRP A 15 3.94 11.22 3.57
C TRP A 15 2.54 11.42 4.14
N LYS A 16 1.59 10.61 3.71
CA LYS A 16 0.24 10.52 4.30
C LYS A 16 -0.21 9.08 4.40
N ARG A 17 -0.96 8.76 5.45
CA ARG A 17 -1.69 7.50 5.53
C ARG A 17 -2.81 7.50 4.49
N MET A 18 -3.01 6.37 3.83
CA MET A 18 -4.09 6.16 2.88
C MET A 18 -5.25 5.55 3.65
N ASP A 19 -6.44 6.05 3.38
CA ASP A 19 -7.67 5.49 3.91
C ASP A 19 -8.05 4.29 3.04
N VAL A 20 -7.87 3.10 3.60
CA VAL A 20 -8.23 1.83 2.97
C VAL A 20 -9.21 1.18 3.92
N GLU A 21 -10.38 0.81 3.42
CA GLU A 21 -11.46 0.20 4.20
C GLU A 21 -11.15 -1.26 4.58
N SER A 22 -10.04 -1.48 5.27
CA SER A 22 -9.62 -2.79 5.79
C SER A 22 -8.64 -2.60 6.94
N THR A 23 -8.87 -3.32 8.03
CA THR A 23 -7.94 -3.40 9.17
C THR A 23 -6.64 -4.12 8.83
N ASP A 24 -6.66 -4.90 7.76
CA ASP A 24 -5.57 -5.78 7.34
C ASP A 24 -4.66 -5.10 6.32
N VAL A 25 -5.03 -3.91 5.85
CA VAL A 25 -4.25 -3.12 4.89
C VAL A 25 -3.81 -1.81 5.54
N VAL A 26 -2.51 -1.56 5.50
CA VAL A 26 -1.94 -0.25 5.85
C VAL A 26 -1.31 0.34 4.61
N GLY A 27 -1.95 1.35 4.04
CA GLY A 27 -1.43 2.12 2.92
C GLY A 27 -0.76 3.42 3.38
N ILE A 28 0.38 3.76 2.78
CA ILE A 28 1.00 5.07 2.88
C ILE A 28 1.33 5.61 1.49
N SER A 29 1.26 6.91 1.32
CA SER A 29 1.66 7.62 0.11
C SER A 29 2.80 8.57 0.45
N ILE A 30 3.90 8.52 -0.31
CA ILE A 30 5.11 9.31 -0.12
C ILE A 30 5.35 10.09 -1.41
N LYS A 31 5.54 11.40 -1.31
CA LYS A 31 5.95 12.21 -2.46
C LYS A 31 7.47 12.23 -2.57
N ILE A 32 8.00 11.71 -3.67
CA ILE A 32 9.44 11.70 -3.99
C ILE A 32 9.61 12.54 -5.25
N GLU A 33 10.18 13.74 -5.10
CA GLU A 33 10.31 14.71 -6.19
C GLU A 33 8.94 14.98 -6.86
N GLU A 34 8.85 14.73 -8.17
CA GLU A 34 7.62 14.86 -8.95
C GLU A 34 6.75 13.60 -8.92
N LYS A 35 7.22 12.51 -8.31
CA LYS A 35 6.53 11.22 -8.25
C LYS A 35 5.84 11.00 -6.92
N THR A 36 4.72 10.28 -6.95
CA THR A 36 4.07 9.78 -5.74
C THR A 36 4.23 8.26 -5.67
N VAL A 37 4.89 7.79 -4.62
CA VAL A 37 5.04 6.36 -4.34
C VAL A 37 4.00 5.95 -3.31
N ARG A 38 3.19 4.94 -3.62
CA ARG A 38 2.23 4.36 -2.68
C ARG A 38 2.74 3.01 -2.22
N ILE A 39 2.79 2.79 -0.92
CA ILE A 39 3.25 1.56 -0.31
C ILE A 39 2.08 0.96 0.46
N PHE A 40 1.71 -0.26 0.11
CA PHE A 40 0.66 -1.01 0.82
C PHE A 40 1.30 -2.17 1.55
N ASN A 41 1.17 -2.19 2.88
CA ASN A 41 1.48 -3.33 3.71
C ASN A 41 0.20 -4.14 3.93
N ILE A 42 0.16 -5.35 3.38
CA ILE A 42 -1.03 -6.20 3.37
C ILE A 42 -0.80 -7.38 4.30
N TYR A 43 -1.53 -7.40 5.42
CA TYR A 43 -1.70 -8.57 6.25
C TYR A 43 -2.79 -9.46 5.63
N ASN A 44 -2.52 -10.74 5.44
CA ASN A 44 -3.52 -11.69 4.97
C ASN A 44 -3.50 -12.85 5.97
N ASP A 45 -4.61 -13.00 6.70
CA ASP A 45 -4.80 -13.99 7.75
C ASP A 45 -5.06 -15.41 7.20
N ARG A 46 -4.89 -15.64 5.89
CA ARG A 46 -5.14 -16.89 5.14
C ARG A 46 -6.60 -17.35 5.14
N GLU A 47 -7.41 -16.94 6.10
CA GLU A 47 -8.83 -17.28 6.25
C GLU A 47 -9.75 -16.34 5.46
N HIS A 48 -9.35 -15.08 5.24
CA HIS A 48 -10.26 -14.08 4.67
C HIS A 48 -9.71 -13.40 3.40
N SER A 49 -10.40 -13.62 2.27
CA SER A 49 -10.20 -12.92 0.99
C SER A 49 -10.55 -11.42 1.02
N ARG A 50 -10.94 -10.90 2.19
CA ARG A 50 -11.42 -9.53 2.40
C ARG A 50 -10.33 -8.48 2.15
N SER A 51 -9.08 -8.75 2.53
CA SER A 51 -7.95 -7.84 2.30
C SER A 51 -7.64 -7.67 0.82
N THR A 52 -7.68 -8.75 0.03
CA THR A 52 -7.52 -8.71 -1.42
C THR A 52 -8.66 -7.94 -2.11
N ARG A 53 -9.90 -8.13 -1.65
CA ARG A 53 -11.08 -7.44 -2.23
C ARG A 53 -11.09 -5.95 -1.89
N ALA A 54 -10.72 -5.57 -0.66
CA ALA A 54 -10.60 -4.17 -0.27
C ALA A 54 -9.49 -3.46 -1.05
N LEU A 55 -8.37 -4.14 -1.32
CA LEU A 55 -7.32 -3.62 -2.17
C LEU A 55 -7.76 -3.48 -3.63
N ASP A 56 -8.46 -4.49 -4.19
CA ASP A 56 -9.00 -4.42 -5.55
C ASP A 56 -9.98 -3.23 -5.70
N PHE A 57 -10.87 -3.04 -4.71
CA PHE A 57 -11.78 -1.89 -4.67
C PHE A 57 -11.03 -0.56 -4.60
N TYR A 58 -9.99 -0.47 -3.76
CA TYR A 58 -9.14 0.70 -3.67
C TYR A 58 -8.41 0.98 -5.00
N LEU A 59 -7.93 -0.05 -5.68
CA LEU A 59 -7.20 0.10 -6.94
C LEU A 59 -8.12 0.52 -8.07
N ARG A 60 -9.32 -0.06 -8.17
CA ARG A 60 -10.34 0.33 -9.15
C ARG A 60 -10.81 1.76 -8.96
N SER A 61 -11.11 2.14 -7.71
CA SER A 61 -11.46 3.52 -7.39
C SER A 61 -10.30 4.49 -7.63
N ALA A 62 -9.05 4.06 -7.41
CA ALA A 62 -7.86 4.85 -7.74
C ALA A 62 -7.55 4.90 -9.26
N GLU A 63 -8.05 3.93 -10.04
CA GLU A 63 -7.88 3.83 -11.50
C GLU A 63 -8.63 4.92 -12.25
N GLU A 64 -9.80 5.31 -11.77
CA GLU A 64 -10.53 6.50 -12.24
C GLU A 64 -9.68 7.77 -12.11
N TRP A 65 -8.74 7.81 -11.17
CA TRP A 65 -7.77 8.90 -10.98
C TRP A 65 -6.43 8.67 -11.69
N ARG A 66 -6.14 7.46 -12.21
CA ARG A 66 -4.87 7.14 -12.91
C ARG A 66 -4.75 7.86 -14.25
N GLN A 67 -5.86 8.21 -14.90
CA GLN A 67 -5.83 8.86 -16.21
C GLN A 67 -5.29 10.31 -16.19
N LYS A 68 -5.10 10.94 -15.01
CA LYS A 68 -4.70 12.36 -14.91
C LYS A 68 -3.23 12.65 -14.57
N GLY A 69 -2.33 11.66 -14.45
CA GLY A 69 -0.91 12.00 -14.23
C GLY A 69 0.06 10.83 -14.15
N ARG A 70 0.97 10.77 -15.13
CA ARG A 70 2.00 9.72 -15.35
C ARG A 70 3.12 9.61 -14.28
N ASN A 71 2.97 10.22 -13.10
CA ASN A 71 4.04 10.32 -12.09
C ASN A 71 3.68 9.58 -10.77
N ARG A 72 3.21 8.34 -10.86
CA ARG A 72 2.91 7.51 -9.69
C ARG A 72 3.53 6.12 -9.82
N ALA A 73 4.07 5.59 -8.72
CA ALA A 73 4.56 4.22 -8.61
C ALA A 73 3.88 3.53 -7.42
N ASP A 74 3.30 2.36 -7.66
CA ASP A 74 2.64 1.56 -6.61
C ASP A 74 3.59 0.41 -6.22
N VAL A 75 3.97 0.33 -4.95
CA VAL A 75 4.79 -0.74 -4.37
C VAL A 75 3.94 -1.53 -3.41
N TRP A 76 3.78 -2.82 -3.68
CA TRP A 76 2.96 -3.69 -2.83
C TRP A 76 3.89 -4.59 -2.02
N VAL A 77 3.78 -4.49 -0.71
CA VAL A 77 4.58 -5.27 0.23
C VAL A 77 3.63 -6.20 0.96
N ARG A 78 3.68 -7.49 0.61
CA ARG A 78 2.84 -8.51 1.23
C ARG A 78 3.55 -9.10 2.45
N HIS A 79 2.76 -9.53 3.43
CA HIS A 79 3.24 -10.26 4.60
C HIS A 79 4.05 -11.52 4.23
N PHE A 80 5.26 -11.65 4.78
CA PHE A 80 6.11 -12.87 4.73
C PHE A 80 5.80 -13.90 5.85
N ASN A 81 4.92 -13.62 6.83
CA ASN A 81 4.42 -14.63 7.82
C ASN A 81 3.59 -15.78 7.21
N GLN A 82 3.71 -16.05 5.91
CA GLN A 82 3.53 -17.43 5.50
C GLN A 82 4.72 -18.23 6.04
N HIS A 83 4.64 -18.66 7.31
CA HIS A 83 5.34 -19.88 7.67
C HIS A 83 4.81 -20.93 6.71
N HIS A 84 5.71 -21.49 5.90
CA HIS A 84 5.46 -22.76 5.24
C HIS A 84 4.88 -23.68 6.33
N PRO A 85 3.71 -24.30 6.11
CA PRO A 85 3.33 -25.39 6.99
C PRO A 85 4.47 -26.41 6.92
N MET A 86 5.05 -26.74 8.08
CA MET A 86 5.92 -27.90 8.22
C MET A 86 5.08 -29.16 8.12
#